data_AF-A0A098G8T7-F1
#
_entry.id   AF-A0A098G8T7-F1
#
_cell.length_a   1.000
_cell.length_b   1.000
_cell.length_c   1.000
_cell.angle_alpha   90.00
_cell.angle_beta   90.00
_cell.angle_gamma   90.00
#
_symmetry.space_group_name_H-M   'P 1'
#
loop_
_entity.id
_entity.type
_entity.pdbx_description
1 polymer ?
#
loop_
_entity_poly.entity_id
_entity_poly.type
_entity_poly.pdbx_seq_one_letter_code
_entity_poly.pdbx_strand_id
1 'polypeptide(L)'
;MTRISRLVVLGDSLSDRGTLDKRELLGFIPMGLLSGLYGKSPKGRFTNGYLWGDYYCSAVAEGFEIEHQRNKLKLQHTAAANADISDEFLTDIALLKRNETAFSLNDDKHILFNGERFARFYCEGGLTSYDYSTTITIDPSKEVSRLILSTLEKKRNALFADDKKYAISNAEKAATLIIEWSGANDLITVNERPTHTEVDNAVNERIKNIELSIQKGYRNFILFNLPDLGLTPRYQAKSQWERDNASECCDYFNRKLAERCAELNQKYKDLHIPINLYIDDINTDFKKIYDNPEQYGFDKSKQKTPFTSSEQFEKDKENPEYEKDKLSPADGYMFWDDVHPTEDMHNRLGEIFKEKFRSIFEFNPPQKTAKSCKEDYDILCKNSFFAEEKAKPIPRVKLPDDITQILDEMHEHAKEMCESSDAIRQKKGDLLKRLIFAFRSHNGNLEEIHEVISTFKLNTHAMKIIGTHQNPIYDFFVGKKTTRSEDTITLLENTVRAHLEPATKQMSI
;
A
#
# COMPACT_ATOMS: atom_id res chain seq x y z
N MET A 1 -2.98 -21.44 24.04
CA MET A 1 -2.97 -20.46 22.93
C MET A 1 -1.85 -19.47 23.17
N THR A 2 -1.24 -18.96 22.10
CA THR A 2 -0.17 -17.95 22.22
C THR A 2 -0.80 -16.60 22.53
N ARG A 3 -0.33 -15.92 23.58
CA ARG A 3 -0.86 -14.61 23.97
C ARG A 3 -0.28 -13.51 23.11
N ILE A 4 -1.14 -12.74 22.46
CA ILE A 4 -0.79 -11.58 21.63
C ILE A 4 -1.39 -10.32 22.25
N SER A 5 -0.63 -9.24 22.30
CA SER A 5 -1.09 -7.94 22.80
C SER A 5 -1.06 -6.82 21.77
N ARG A 6 -0.32 -7.03 20.67
CA ARG A 6 -0.09 -6.03 19.62
C ARG A 6 0.01 -6.69 18.26
N LEU A 7 -0.37 -5.93 17.25
CA LEU A 7 -0.28 -6.30 15.83
C LEU A 7 0.74 -5.40 15.12
N VAL A 8 1.48 -5.98 14.20
CA VAL A 8 2.27 -5.26 13.22
C VAL A 8 1.93 -5.83 11.85
N VAL A 9 1.56 -4.99 10.90
CA VAL A 9 1.28 -5.41 9.52
C VAL A 9 2.34 -4.81 8.60
N LEU A 10 3.02 -5.63 7.81
CA LEU A 10 3.89 -5.20 6.73
C LEU A 10 3.32 -5.69 5.41
N GLY A 11 3.26 -4.82 4.40
CA GLY A 11 2.69 -5.25 3.13
C GLY A 11 2.55 -4.17 2.09
N ASP A 12 1.82 -4.52 1.04
CA ASP A 12 1.57 -3.66 -0.10
C ASP A 12 0.19 -2.99 -0.07
N SER A 13 -0.37 -2.69 -1.25
CA SER A 13 -1.67 -2.03 -1.43
C SER A 13 -2.82 -2.80 -0.78
N LEU A 14 -2.74 -4.13 -0.65
CA LEU A 14 -3.78 -4.94 -0.01
C LEU A 14 -3.92 -4.68 1.49
N SER A 15 -2.92 -4.02 2.10
CA SER A 15 -2.89 -3.67 3.52
C SER A 15 -2.60 -2.18 3.77
N ASP A 16 -2.50 -1.37 2.71
CA ASP A 16 -2.19 0.07 2.80
C ASP A 16 -3.42 0.91 3.14
N ARG A 17 -3.43 1.46 4.36
CA ARG A 17 -4.53 2.27 4.91
C ARG A 17 -4.54 3.72 4.43
N GLY A 18 -3.72 4.08 3.43
CA GLY A 18 -3.56 5.44 2.92
C GLY A 18 -2.17 6.04 3.11
N THR A 19 -1.18 5.23 3.47
CA THR A 19 0.22 5.66 3.60
C THR A 19 0.81 6.07 2.26
N LEU A 20 0.53 5.35 1.16
CA LEU A 20 0.99 5.80 -0.15
C LEU A 20 0.31 7.10 -0.55
N ASP A 21 -1.00 7.24 -0.38
CA ASP A 21 -1.74 8.46 -0.73
C ASP A 21 -1.16 9.71 -0.06
N LYS A 22 -0.83 9.60 1.24
CA LYS A 22 -0.20 10.66 2.04
C LYS A 22 1.30 10.84 1.81
N ARG A 23 1.96 9.93 1.08
CA ARG A 23 3.40 10.03 0.81
C ARG A 23 3.63 11.07 -0.27
N GLU A 24 4.59 11.94 -0.03
CA GLU A 24 5.09 12.83 -1.07
C GLU A 24 6.37 12.26 -1.69
N LEU A 25 6.37 12.08 -3.00
CA LEU A 25 7.58 11.89 -3.78
C LEU A 25 8.34 13.22 -3.80
N LEU A 26 9.63 13.16 -3.44
CA LEU A 26 10.51 14.33 -3.31
C LEU A 26 10.09 15.36 -2.24
N GLY A 27 9.08 15.06 -1.42
CA GLY A 27 8.56 15.95 -0.39
C GLY A 27 7.66 17.08 -0.92
N PHE A 28 7.03 16.88 -2.08
CA PHE A 28 6.04 17.81 -2.64
C PHE A 28 5.15 17.24 -3.76
N ILE A 29 5.43 16.04 -4.30
CA ILE A 29 4.56 15.41 -5.30
C ILE A 29 3.69 14.35 -4.60
N PRO A 30 2.38 14.56 -4.40
CA PRO A 30 1.52 13.58 -3.75
C PRO A 30 1.50 12.27 -4.53
N MET A 31 1.84 11.15 -3.89
CA MET A 31 1.84 9.83 -4.51
C MET A 31 0.42 9.34 -4.84
N GLY A 32 -0.63 9.90 -4.22
CA GLY A 32 -2.04 9.66 -4.58
C GLY A 32 -2.35 9.98 -6.05
N LEU A 33 -1.66 10.99 -6.62
CA LEU A 33 -1.77 11.36 -8.03
C LEU A 33 -1.08 10.37 -8.97
N LEU A 34 -0.04 9.67 -8.49
CA LEU A 34 0.82 8.81 -9.32
C LEU A 34 0.43 7.32 -9.25
N SER A 35 -0.43 6.96 -8.31
CA SER A 35 -0.77 5.59 -7.95
C SER A 35 -2.12 5.12 -8.48
N GLY A 36 -2.84 5.99 -9.21
CA GLY A 36 -4.20 5.70 -9.68
C GLY A 36 -5.28 5.78 -8.59
N LEU A 37 -4.91 6.23 -7.38
CA LEU A 37 -5.84 6.45 -6.26
C LEU A 37 -6.75 7.66 -6.49
N TYR A 38 -6.26 8.68 -7.21
CA TYR A 38 -7.00 9.91 -7.44
C TYR A 38 -8.40 9.68 -8.05
N GLY A 39 -9.43 10.16 -7.35
CA GLY A 39 -10.84 10.04 -7.74
C GLY A 39 -11.42 8.62 -7.67
N LYS A 40 -10.64 7.63 -7.21
CA LYS A 40 -11.01 6.20 -7.17
C LYS A 40 -10.61 5.51 -5.86
N SER A 41 -10.34 6.26 -4.80
CA SER A 41 -9.80 5.70 -3.56
C SER A 41 -10.38 6.44 -2.35
N PRO A 42 -11.56 6.02 -1.86
CA PRO A 42 -12.06 6.46 -0.57
C PRO A 42 -10.99 6.29 0.51
N LYS A 43 -10.69 7.36 1.25
CA LYS A 43 -9.70 7.38 2.36
C LYS A 43 -8.27 6.95 1.97
N GLY A 44 -7.87 7.09 0.70
CA GLY A 44 -6.51 6.78 0.24
C GLY A 44 -6.17 5.29 0.12
N ARG A 45 -7.15 4.38 0.22
CA ARG A 45 -6.97 2.92 0.14
C ARG A 45 -7.19 2.39 -1.29
N PHE A 46 -6.50 1.31 -1.65
CA PHE A 46 -6.66 0.61 -2.93
C PHE A 46 -7.93 -0.26 -3.00
N THR A 47 -9.05 0.29 -2.56
CA THR A 47 -10.37 -0.37 -2.54
C THR A 47 -11.46 0.71 -2.36
N ASN A 48 -12.73 0.31 -2.24
CA ASN A 48 -13.85 1.23 -2.05
C ASN A 48 -14.20 1.60 -0.60
N GLY A 49 -13.46 1.07 0.37
CA GLY A 49 -13.65 1.37 1.79
C GLY A 49 -12.51 0.81 2.63
N TYR A 50 -12.83 0.03 3.66
CA TYR A 50 -11.86 -0.58 4.57
C TYR A 50 -11.22 -1.85 4.02
N LEU A 51 -10.00 -2.14 4.47
CA LEU A 51 -9.21 -3.32 4.10
C LEU A 51 -9.41 -4.45 5.11
N TRP A 52 -9.02 -5.68 4.75
CA TRP A 52 -9.07 -6.84 5.65
C TRP A 52 -8.41 -6.57 7.02
N GLY A 53 -7.31 -5.79 7.04
CA GLY A 53 -6.58 -5.44 8.25
C GLY A 53 -7.32 -4.45 9.15
N ASP A 54 -8.11 -3.54 8.57
CA ASP A 54 -9.06 -2.70 9.33
C ASP A 54 -10.06 -3.61 10.06
N TYR A 55 -10.72 -4.51 9.32
CA TYR A 55 -11.75 -5.41 9.84
C TYR A 55 -11.22 -6.35 10.93
N TYR A 56 -10.06 -6.96 10.69
CA TYR A 56 -9.46 -7.86 11.66
C TYR A 56 -9.09 -7.15 12.97
N CYS A 57 -8.47 -5.96 12.88
CA CYS A 57 -8.09 -5.21 14.07
C CYS A 57 -9.32 -4.69 14.84
N SER A 58 -10.36 -4.23 14.14
CA SER A 58 -11.62 -3.82 14.75
C SER A 58 -12.28 -4.98 15.48
N ALA A 59 -12.39 -6.16 14.86
CA ALA A 59 -12.97 -7.33 15.49
C ALA A 59 -12.21 -7.79 16.74
N VAL A 60 -10.87 -7.68 16.74
CA VAL A 60 -10.06 -7.98 17.93
C VAL A 60 -10.29 -6.94 19.03
N ALA A 61 -10.33 -5.65 18.68
CA ALA A 61 -10.58 -4.56 19.62
C ALA A 61 -11.98 -4.64 20.25
N GLU A 62 -13.01 -4.94 19.45
CA GLU A 62 -14.37 -5.23 19.91
C GLU A 62 -14.37 -6.40 20.91
N GLY A 63 -13.61 -7.46 20.62
CA GLY A 63 -13.42 -8.58 21.54
C GLY A 63 -12.90 -8.16 22.91
N PHE A 64 -12.00 -7.17 22.98
CA PHE A 64 -11.50 -6.65 24.26
C PHE A 64 -12.60 -5.94 25.07
N GLU A 65 -13.44 -5.13 24.41
CA GLU A 65 -14.53 -4.43 25.10
C GLU A 65 -15.65 -5.39 25.53
N ILE A 66 -15.98 -6.39 24.69
CA ILE A 66 -16.95 -7.44 25.06
C ILE A 66 -16.47 -8.19 26.31
N GLU A 67 -15.20 -8.62 26.34
CA GLU A 67 -14.66 -9.32 27.50
C GLU A 67 -14.51 -8.41 28.72
N HIS A 68 -14.22 -7.13 28.53
CA HIS A 68 -14.23 -6.15 29.62
C HIS A 68 -15.62 -6.04 30.27
N GLN A 69 -16.68 -5.90 29.46
CA GLN A 69 -18.05 -5.83 29.97
C GLN A 69 -18.51 -7.15 30.59
N ARG A 70 -18.19 -8.29 29.96
CA ARG A 70 -18.49 -9.62 30.51
C ARG A 70 -17.93 -9.78 31.92
N ASN A 71 -16.67 -9.39 32.12
CA ASN A 71 -16.01 -9.44 33.41
C ASN A 71 -16.61 -8.46 34.43
N LYS A 72 -16.91 -7.21 34.01
CA LYS A 72 -17.56 -6.19 34.86
C LYS A 72 -18.92 -6.67 35.37
N LEU A 73 -19.73 -7.28 34.49
CA LEU A 73 -21.08 -7.77 34.78
C LEU A 73 -21.08 -9.19 35.38
N LYS A 74 -19.92 -9.85 35.47
CA LYS A 74 -19.74 -11.24 35.94
C LYS A 74 -20.60 -12.26 35.18
N LEU A 75 -20.71 -12.06 33.87
CA LEU A 75 -21.55 -12.88 33.00
C LEU A 75 -20.80 -14.12 32.51
N GLN A 76 -21.54 -15.22 32.25
CA GLN A 76 -20.99 -16.44 31.66
C GLN A 76 -20.88 -16.33 30.13
N HIS A 77 -20.15 -17.22 29.48
CA HIS A 77 -20.09 -17.32 28.01
C HIS A 77 -21.30 -18.09 27.45
N THR A 78 -22.49 -17.48 27.52
CA THR A 78 -23.74 -18.05 26.98
C THR A 78 -24.40 -17.07 26.00
N ALA A 79 -25.28 -17.58 25.14
CA ALA A 79 -26.03 -16.75 24.19
C ALA A 79 -26.89 -15.68 24.90
N ALA A 80 -27.50 -16.03 26.04
CA ALA A 80 -28.28 -15.09 26.84
C ALA A 80 -27.40 -13.96 27.41
N ALA A 81 -26.25 -14.30 27.99
CA ALA A 81 -25.30 -13.31 28.50
C ALA A 81 -24.73 -12.41 27.40
N ASN A 82 -24.58 -12.92 26.17
CA ASN A 82 -24.17 -12.08 25.04
C ASN A 82 -25.26 -11.05 24.66
N ALA A 83 -26.54 -11.41 24.80
CA ALA A 83 -27.63 -10.46 24.62
C ALA A 83 -27.61 -9.38 25.71
N ASP A 84 -27.37 -9.75 26.97
CA ASP A 84 -27.24 -8.78 28.07
C ASP A 84 -26.09 -7.79 27.84
N ILE A 85 -24.95 -8.26 27.33
CA ILE A 85 -23.82 -7.38 26.96
C ILE A 85 -24.19 -6.46 25.79
N SER A 86 -24.93 -6.96 24.80
CA SER A 86 -25.41 -6.17 23.67
C SER A 86 -26.35 -5.06 24.13
N ASP A 87 -27.25 -5.36 25.07
CA ASP A 87 -28.17 -4.36 25.63
C ASP A 87 -27.41 -3.25 26.36
N GLU A 88 -26.36 -3.59 27.13
CA GLU A 88 -25.49 -2.60 27.77
C GLU A 88 -24.81 -1.69 26.72
N PHE A 89 -24.26 -2.24 25.63
CA PHE A 89 -23.64 -1.44 24.57
C PHE A 89 -24.63 -0.50 23.87
N LEU A 90 -25.90 -0.90 23.71
CA LEU A 90 -26.91 -0.08 23.04
C LEU A 90 -27.53 0.99 23.94
N THR A 91 -27.53 0.78 25.27
CA THR A 91 -28.27 1.62 26.22
C THR A 91 -27.38 2.53 27.08
N ASP A 92 -26.13 2.14 27.34
CA ASP A 92 -25.20 2.95 28.14
C ASP A 92 -24.50 4.02 27.27
N ILE A 93 -25.00 5.25 27.35
CA ILE A 93 -24.44 6.43 26.67
C ILE A 93 -22.98 6.70 27.07
N ALA A 94 -22.57 6.38 28.30
CA ALA A 94 -21.19 6.57 28.74
C ALA A 94 -20.26 5.52 28.11
N LEU A 95 -20.76 4.28 27.93
CA LEU A 95 -20.05 3.23 27.22
C LEU A 95 -19.92 3.54 25.72
N LEU A 96 -20.98 4.03 25.09
CA LEU A 96 -20.95 4.49 23.69
C LEU A 96 -19.89 5.57 23.47
N LYS A 97 -19.88 6.62 24.30
CA LYS A 97 -18.86 7.69 24.23
C LYS A 97 -17.45 7.19 24.50
N ARG A 98 -17.29 6.23 25.42
CA ARG A 98 -15.98 5.61 25.67
C ARG A 98 -15.53 4.81 24.46
N ASN A 99 -16.40 4.01 23.84
CA ASN A 99 -16.07 3.22 22.66
C ASN A 99 -15.68 4.09 21.46
N GLU A 100 -16.40 5.19 21.22
CA GLU A 100 -16.08 6.18 20.17
C GLU A 100 -14.66 6.75 20.29
N THR A 101 -14.10 6.76 21.50
CA THR A 101 -12.75 7.27 21.79
C THR A 101 -11.73 6.18 22.09
N ALA A 102 -12.18 4.94 22.27
CA ALA A 102 -11.34 3.79 22.56
C ALA A 102 -10.57 3.32 21.33
N PHE A 103 -11.10 3.54 20.12
CA PHE A 103 -10.54 3.00 18.89
C PHE A 103 -10.71 3.96 17.71
N SER A 104 -9.69 4.06 16.84
CA SER A 104 -9.75 4.90 15.64
C SER A 104 -9.12 4.21 14.44
N LEU A 105 -9.78 4.33 13.28
CA LEU A 105 -9.29 3.85 11.98
C LEU A 105 -8.80 4.97 11.05
N ASN A 106 -8.77 6.22 11.54
CA ASN A 106 -8.47 7.39 10.71
C ASN A 106 -6.97 7.59 10.49
N ASP A 107 -6.12 7.00 11.33
CA ASP A 107 -4.68 6.98 11.14
C ASP A 107 -4.27 5.82 10.21
N ASP A 108 -3.37 6.11 9.27
CA ASP A 108 -2.89 5.15 8.27
C ASP A 108 -1.79 4.23 8.82
N LYS A 109 -1.08 4.65 9.87
CA LYS A 109 0.06 3.95 10.45
C LYS A 109 -0.29 3.20 11.70
N HIS A 110 -1.35 3.60 12.41
CA HIS A 110 -1.67 3.04 13.71
C HIS A 110 -3.16 2.82 13.88
N ILE A 111 -3.47 1.79 14.64
CA ILE A 111 -4.78 1.64 15.27
C ILE A 111 -4.54 1.66 16.77
N LEU A 112 -5.25 2.55 17.45
CA LEU A 112 -5.15 2.74 18.88
C LEU A 112 -6.26 1.96 19.58
N PHE A 113 -5.95 1.42 20.75
CA PHE A 113 -6.93 0.89 21.69
C PHE A 113 -6.74 1.54 23.06
N ASN A 114 -7.74 2.29 23.54
CA ASN A 114 -7.69 3.07 24.77
C ASN A 114 -6.44 3.98 24.88
N GLY A 115 -6.05 4.60 23.75
CA GLY A 115 -4.90 5.49 23.63
C GLY A 115 -3.54 4.79 23.46
N GLU A 116 -3.49 3.46 23.48
CA GLU A 116 -2.26 2.68 23.27
C GLU A 116 -2.19 2.12 21.85
N ARG A 117 -0.98 2.08 21.26
CA ARG A 117 -0.77 1.52 19.92
C ARG A 117 -1.00 0.01 19.91
N PHE A 118 -2.19 -0.37 19.47
CA PHE A 118 -2.61 -1.77 19.36
C PHE A 118 -2.10 -2.40 18.07
N ALA A 119 -2.30 -1.74 16.93
CA ALA A 119 -1.77 -2.19 15.64
C ALA A 119 -0.89 -1.10 15.00
N ARG A 120 0.20 -1.53 14.36
CA ARG A 120 1.11 -0.66 13.59
C ARG A 120 1.21 -1.16 12.15
N PHE A 121 1.01 -0.29 11.18
CA PHE A 121 1.02 -0.60 9.76
C PHE A 121 2.26 0.01 9.12
N TYR A 122 3.06 -0.86 8.53
CA TYR A 122 4.19 -0.52 7.67
C TYR A 122 3.88 -1.02 6.27
N CYS A 123 2.75 -0.55 5.73
CA CYS A 123 2.25 -0.92 4.41
C CYS A 123 2.41 0.24 3.44
N GLU A 124 2.49 -0.06 2.15
CA GLU A 124 2.49 0.96 1.10
C GLU A 124 2.13 0.36 -0.26
N GLY A 125 1.20 1.00 -0.97
CA GLY A 125 0.85 0.59 -2.32
C GLY A 125 2.06 0.49 -3.24
N GLY A 126 2.10 -0.58 -4.04
CA GLY A 126 3.22 -0.89 -4.93
C GLY A 126 4.47 -1.42 -4.22
N LEU A 127 4.49 -1.59 -2.90
CA LEU A 127 5.63 -2.17 -2.19
C LEU A 127 6.03 -3.53 -2.78
N THR A 128 7.33 -3.67 -3.05
CA THR A 128 7.95 -4.93 -3.50
C THR A 128 8.62 -5.63 -2.32
N SER A 129 8.67 -6.95 -2.34
CA SER A 129 9.43 -7.73 -1.36
C SER A 129 10.91 -7.48 -1.58
N TYR A 130 11.38 -7.72 -2.80
CA TYR A 130 12.77 -7.56 -3.22
C TYR A 130 13.09 -6.13 -3.67
N ASP A 131 14.34 -5.69 -3.46
CA ASP A 131 14.81 -4.38 -3.91
C ASP A 131 15.33 -4.44 -5.36
N TYR A 132 14.52 -3.95 -6.30
CA TYR A 132 14.86 -3.91 -7.71
C TYR A 132 15.61 -2.63 -8.14
N SER A 133 15.94 -1.73 -7.22
CA SER A 133 16.56 -0.42 -7.57
C SER A 133 17.92 -0.52 -8.26
N THR A 134 18.60 -1.66 -8.14
CA THR A 134 19.89 -1.95 -8.80
C THR A 134 19.76 -2.84 -10.04
N THR A 135 18.54 -3.28 -10.38
CA THR A 135 18.29 -4.17 -11.52
C THR A 135 17.84 -3.35 -12.73
N ILE A 136 18.57 -3.47 -13.83
CA ILE A 136 18.28 -2.75 -15.07
C ILE A 136 17.04 -3.35 -15.75
N THR A 137 16.15 -2.50 -16.26
CA THR A 137 15.13 -2.88 -17.25
C THR A 137 15.18 -1.94 -18.45
N ILE A 138 14.76 -2.43 -19.61
CA ILE A 138 14.61 -1.61 -20.82
C ILE A 138 13.27 -0.88 -20.88
N ASP A 139 12.34 -1.19 -19.97
CA ASP A 139 11.06 -0.50 -19.85
C ASP A 139 11.20 0.73 -18.92
N PRO A 140 11.12 1.96 -19.46
CA PRO A 140 11.30 3.18 -18.69
C PRO A 140 10.32 3.35 -17.52
N SER A 141 9.07 2.91 -17.68
CA SER A 141 8.05 3.04 -16.65
C SER A 141 8.35 2.12 -15.45
N LYS A 142 8.80 0.90 -15.74
CA LYS A 142 9.20 -0.06 -14.72
C LYS A 142 10.50 0.35 -14.04
N GLU A 143 11.48 0.86 -14.79
CA GLU A 143 12.74 1.37 -14.26
C GLU A 143 12.48 2.42 -13.17
N VAL A 144 11.56 3.36 -13.42
CA VAL A 144 11.25 4.35 -12.41
C VAL A 144 10.41 3.79 -11.26
N SER A 145 9.46 2.90 -11.54
CA SER A 145 8.69 2.21 -10.49
C SER A 145 9.63 1.51 -9.49
N ARG A 146 10.68 0.83 -9.99
CA ARG A 146 11.73 0.20 -9.17
C ARG A 146 12.50 1.18 -8.26
N LEU A 147 12.56 2.47 -8.62
CA LEU A 147 13.27 3.51 -7.84
C LEU A 147 12.38 4.23 -6.83
N ILE A 148 11.08 4.35 -7.10
CA ILE A 148 10.14 5.10 -6.27
C ILE A 148 9.51 4.22 -5.20
N LEU A 149 9.17 2.99 -5.56
CA LEU A 149 8.41 2.10 -4.70
C LEU A 149 9.22 1.70 -3.46
N SER A 150 8.49 1.55 -2.35
CA SER A 150 9.08 1.08 -1.12
C SER A 150 9.37 -0.43 -1.22
N THR A 151 10.19 -0.92 -0.30
CA THR A 151 10.54 -2.34 -0.22
C THR A 151 10.19 -2.88 1.15
N LEU A 152 9.99 -4.19 1.25
CA LEU A 152 9.77 -4.87 2.54
C LEU A 152 10.93 -4.58 3.51
N GLU A 153 12.16 -4.53 3.01
CA GLU A 153 13.33 -4.12 3.79
C GLU A 153 13.18 -2.71 4.39
N LYS A 154 12.74 -1.72 3.59
CA LYS A 154 12.53 -0.34 4.09
C LYS A 154 11.47 -0.32 5.19
N LYS A 155 10.38 -1.08 5.05
CA LYS A 155 9.31 -1.17 6.05
C LYS A 155 9.74 -1.89 7.33
N ARG A 156 10.53 -2.96 7.22
CA ARG A 156 11.20 -3.61 8.37
C ARG A 156 12.13 -2.65 9.11
N ASN A 157 12.92 -1.89 8.38
CA ASN A 157 13.84 -0.91 8.99
C ASN A 157 13.05 0.21 9.68
N ALA A 158 11.91 0.64 9.13
CA ALA A 158 11.00 1.58 9.78
C ALA A 158 10.40 1.00 11.08
N LEU A 159 9.97 -0.27 11.08
CA LEU A 159 9.54 -0.97 12.29
C LEU A 159 10.64 -0.98 13.37
N PHE A 160 11.89 -1.31 13.00
CA PHE A 160 12.98 -1.35 13.96
C PHE A 160 13.38 0.04 14.47
N ALA A 161 13.29 1.07 13.62
CA ALA A 161 13.48 2.45 14.02
C ALA A 161 12.39 2.91 15.00
N ASP A 162 11.14 2.52 14.74
CA ASP A 162 9.99 2.77 15.62
C ASP A 162 10.17 2.08 16.98
N ASP A 163 10.59 0.82 16.98
CA ASP A 163 10.87 0.07 18.20
C ASP A 163 11.94 0.77 19.04
N LYS A 164 12.97 1.33 18.41
CA LYS A 164 14.01 2.10 19.09
C LYS A 164 13.47 3.43 19.61
N LYS A 165 12.71 4.17 18.79
CA LYS A 165 12.10 5.46 19.15
C LYS A 165 11.23 5.33 20.39
N TYR A 166 10.44 4.26 20.46
CA TYR A 166 9.47 4.02 21.54
C TYR A 166 9.97 3.05 22.61
N ALA A 167 11.23 2.61 22.54
CA ALA A 167 11.85 1.69 23.49
C ALA A 167 11.03 0.41 23.73
N ILE A 168 10.49 -0.18 22.66
CA ILE A 168 9.67 -1.41 22.72
C ILE A 168 10.50 -2.55 23.30
N SER A 169 10.03 -3.10 24.41
CA SER A 169 10.75 -4.14 25.16
C SER A 169 10.74 -5.50 24.43
N ASN A 170 11.66 -6.39 24.81
CA ASN A 170 11.67 -7.76 24.27
C ASN A 170 10.40 -8.54 24.61
N ALA A 171 9.79 -8.28 25.77
CA ALA A 171 8.52 -8.89 26.17
C ALA A 171 7.38 -8.43 25.25
N GLU A 172 7.31 -7.14 24.93
CA GLU A 172 6.32 -6.60 23.99
C GLU A 172 6.50 -7.16 22.58
N LYS A 173 7.75 -7.26 22.09
CA LYS A 173 8.04 -7.89 20.78
C LYS A 173 7.65 -9.36 20.74
N ALA A 174 7.95 -10.11 21.81
CA ALA A 174 7.57 -11.51 21.93
C ALA A 174 6.03 -11.71 22.02
N ALA A 175 5.30 -10.69 22.47
CA ALA A 175 3.83 -10.66 22.51
C ALA A 175 3.21 -9.89 21.33
N THR A 176 4.00 -9.57 20.30
CA THR A 176 3.53 -8.94 19.05
C THR A 176 3.37 -10.01 17.99
N LEU A 177 2.28 -9.94 17.23
CA LEU A 177 2.06 -10.72 16.01
C LEU A 177 2.40 -9.86 14.80
N ILE A 178 3.40 -10.28 14.04
CA ILE A 178 3.73 -9.72 12.74
C ILE A 178 2.92 -10.46 11.67
N ILE A 179 2.18 -9.71 10.87
CA ILE A 179 1.45 -10.22 9.71
C ILE A 179 2.06 -9.60 8.47
N GLU A 180 2.46 -10.42 7.51
CA GLU A 180 3.16 -9.96 6.31
C GLU A 180 2.45 -10.41 5.04
N TRP A 181 2.05 -9.45 4.20
CA TRP A 181 1.44 -9.70 2.90
C TRP A 181 2.12 -8.86 1.81
N SER A 182 3.06 -9.48 1.11
CA SER A 182 3.83 -8.84 0.03
C SER A 182 4.24 -9.86 -1.02
N GLY A 183 4.64 -9.38 -2.21
CA GLY A 183 5.14 -10.21 -3.30
C GLY A 183 4.39 -10.03 -4.62
N ALA A 184 3.16 -9.52 -4.61
CA ALA A 184 2.38 -9.34 -5.84
C ALA A 184 3.06 -8.34 -6.79
N ASN A 185 3.55 -7.22 -6.26
CA ASN A 185 4.21 -6.17 -7.06
C ASN A 185 5.53 -6.62 -7.68
N ASP A 186 6.25 -7.55 -7.05
CA ASP A 186 7.43 -8.20 -7.62
C ASP A 186 7.08 -8.90 -8.93
N LEU A 187 5.86 -9.43 -9.07
CA LEU A 187 5.43 -10.16 -10.27
C LEU A 187 4.77 -9.24 -11.30
N ILE A 188 3.96 -8.26 -10.88
CA ILE A 188 3.02 -7.57 -11.80
C ILE A 188 3.23 -6.07 -11.95
N THR A 189 4.06 -5.45 -11.11
CA THR A 189 4.20 -3.98 -11.06
C THR A 189 5.55 -3.53 -11.60
N VAL A 190 6.64 -4.14 -11.11
CA VAL A 190 8.00 -3.73 -11.47
C VAL A 190 8.66 -4.61 -12.54
N ASN A 191 7.95 -5.63 -13.01
CA ASN A 191 8.41 -6.59 -14.01
C ASN A 191 7.39 -6.73 -15.15
N GLU A 192 7.86 -7.06 -16.35
CA GLU A 192 7.00 -7.14 -17.55
C GLU A 192 6.00 -8.28 -17.48
N ARG A 193 6.42 -9.39 -16.90
CA ARG A 193 5.63 -10.59 -16.71
C ARG A 193 6.11 -11.30 -15.45
N PRO A 194 5.24 -12.07 -14.79
CA PRO A 194 5.65 -12.97 -13.72
C PRO A 194 6.66 -14.00 -14.25
N THR A 195 7.75 -14.23 -13.53
CA THR A 195 8.64 -15.37 -13.76
C THR A 195 9.08 -15.98 -12.42
N HIS A 196 9.62 -17.19 -12.46
CA HIS A 196 10.16 -17.86 -11.27
C HIS A 196 11.31 -17.11 -10.62
N THR A 197 12.06 -16.29 -11.38
CA THR A 197 13.17 -15.51 -10.83
C THR A 197 12.65 -14.44 -9.85
N GLU A 198 11.63 -13.68 -10.24
CA GLU A 198 11.00 -12.68 -9.37
C GLU A 198 10.32 -13.33 -8.17
N VAL A 199 9.72 -14.51 -8.37
CA VAL A 199 9.16 -15.30 -7.26
C VAL A 199 10.24 -15.69 -6.25
N ASP A 200 11.35 -16.27 -6.70
CA ASP A 200 12.43 -16.69 -5.82
C ASP A 200 13.05 -15.48 -5.09
N ASN A 201 13.24 -14.36 -5.78
CA ASN A 201 13.71 -13.10 -5.17
C ASN A 201 12.75 -12.61 -4.07
N ALA A 202 11.45 -12.57 -4.36
CA ALA A 202 10.45 -12.13 -3.40
C ALA A 202 10.39 -13.05 -2.18
N VAL A 203 10.27 -14.36 -2.38
CA VAL A 203 10.23 -15.34 -1.28
C VAL A 203 11.50 -15.27 -0.43
N ASN A 204 12.68 -15.15 -1.05
CA ASN A 204 13.94 -15.07 -0.29
C ASN A 204 14.01 -13.82 0.59
N GLU A 205 13.59 -12.64 0.10
CA GLU A 205 13.60 -11.42 0.93
C GLU A 205 12.54 -11.47 2.03
N ARG A 206 11.36 -12.07 1.77
CA ARG A 206 10.34 -12.31 2.81
C ARG A 206 10.88 -13.21 3.93
N ILE A 207 11.59 -14.30 3.60
CA ILE A 207 12.19 -15.19 4.61
C ILE A 207 13.30 -14.49 5.40
N LYS A 208 14.16 -13.73 4.72
CA LYS A 208 15.17 -12.88 5.37
C LYS A 208 14.54 -11.85 6.31
N ASN A 209 13.39 -11.29 5.93
CA ASN A 209 12.63 -10.35 6.76
C ASN A 209 12.21 -10.96 8.10
N ILE A 210 11.72 -12.20 8.07
CA ILE A 210 11.34 -12.95 9.27
C ILE A 210 12.57 -13.27 10.13
N GLU A 211 13.65 -13.77 9.53
CA GLU A 211 14.89 -14.07 10.27
C GLU A 211 15.44 -12.85 11.03
N LEU A 212 15.49 -11.70 10.36
CA LEU A 212 15.93 -10.44 10.98
C LEU A 212 14.97 -9.99 12.09
N SER A 213 13.68 -10.20 11.92
CA SER A 213 12.68 -9.89 12.96
C SER A 213 12.84 -10.81 14.18
N ILE A 214 13.13 -12.09 13.99
CA ILE A 214 13.43 -13.04 15.07
C ILE A 214 14.68 -12.57 15.84
N GLN A 215 15.72 -12.13 15.14
CA GLN A 215 16.93 -11.57 15.76
C GLN A 215 16.63 -10.30 16.58
N LYS A 216 15.59 -9.54 16.25
CA LYS A 216 15.16 -8.35 17.01
C LYS A 216 14.24 -8.65 18.19
N GLY A 217 13.85 -9.90 18.40
CA GLY A 217 13.05 -10.35 19.55
C GLY A 217 11.60 -10.71 19.23
N TYR A 218 11.16 -10.60 17.97
CA TYR A 218 9.82 -11.03 17.55
C TYR A 218 9.70 -12.55 17.49
N ARG A 219 8.52 -13.08 17.79
CA ARG A 219 8.31 -14.53 17.94
C ARG A 219 7.09 -15.07 17.22
N ASN A 220 6.18 -14.21 16.76
CA ASN A 220 4.91 -14.64 16.18
C ASN A 220 4.71 -13.99 14.82
N PHE A 221 4.47 -14.82 13.80
CA PHE A 221 4.45 -14.44 12.40
C PHE A 221 3.33 -15.16 11.67
N ILE A 222 2.61 -14.43 10.83
CA ILE A 222 1.76 -14.99 9.78
C ILE A 222 2.20 -14.39 8.45
N LEU A 223 2.45 -15.25 7.46
CA LEU A 223 2.75 -14.84 6.10
C LEU A 223 1.60 -15.24 5.18
N PHE A 224 1.05 -14.27 4.47
CA PHE A 224 0.07 -14.54 3.42
C PHE A 224 0.78 -15.09 2.20
N ASN A 225 0.20 -16.13 1.59
CA ASN A 225 0.54 -16.50 0.23
C ASN A 225 -0.14 -15.54 -0.78
N LEU A 226 0.07 -15.72 -2.08
CA LEU A 226 -0.51 -14.86 -3.11
C LEU A 226 -1.84 -15.42 -3.62
N PRO A 227 -2.92 -14.60 -3.65
CA PRO A 227 -4.08 -14.89 -4.48
C PRO A 227 -3.68 -15.11 -5.94
N ASP A 228 -4.46 -15.90 -6.67
CA ASP A 228 -4.16 -16.24 -8.06
C ASP A 228 -4.33 -15.03 -8.96
N LEU A 229 -3.21 -14.46 -9.39
CA LEU A 229 -3.18 -13.28 -10.24
C LEU A 229 -3.82 -13.53 -11.60
N GLY A 230 -3.81 -14.77 -12.10
CA GLY A 230 -4.45 -15.13 -13.36
C GLY A 230 -5.98 -14.95 -13.32
N LEU A 231 -6.59 -14.97 -12.13
CA LEU A 231 -8.03 -14.74 -11.93
C LEU A 231 -8.43 -13.26 -11.86
N THR A 232 -7.47 -12.34 -11.76
CA THR A 232 -7.74 -10.89 -11.74
C THR A 232 -8.26 -10.40 -13.10
N PRO A 233 -9.10 -9.36 -13.16
CA PRO A 233 -9.56 -8.77 -14.41
C PRO A 233 -8.41 -8.41 -15.37
N ARG A 234 -7.27 -7.93 -14.85
CA ARG A 234 -6.07 -7.62 -15.64
C ARG A 234 -5.60 -8.79 -16.48
N TYR A 235 -5.48 -9.98 -15.89
CA TYR A 235 -5.06 -11.17 -16.61
C TYR A 235 -6.21 -11.81 -17.38
N GLN A 236 -7.45 -11.73 -16.89
CA GLN A 236 -8.62 -12.19 -17.64
C GLN A 236 -8.74 -11.48 -19.01
N ALA A 237 -8.30 -10.21 -19.11
CA ALA A 237 -8.24 -9.46 -20.36
C ALA A 237 -7.03 -9.78 -21.28
N LYS A 238 -6.08 -10.60 -20.83
CA LYS A 238 -4.85 -10.96 -21.57
C LYS A 238 -5.00 -12.25 -22.39
N SER A 239 -3.93 -12.68 -23.05
CA SER A 239 -3.90 -13.98 -23.74
C SER A 239 -4.03 -15.17 -22.77
N GLN A 240 -4.45 -16.34 -23.27
CA GLN A 240 -4.51 -17.56 -22.44
C GLN A 240 -3.14 -17.90 -21.84
N TRP A 241 -2.07 -17.74 -22.64
CA TRP A 241 -0.71 -17.96 -22.16
C TRP A 241 -0.32 -17.02 -21.01
N GLU A 242 -0.64 -15.73 -21.10
CA GLU A 242 -0.35 -14.78 -20.01
C GLU A 242 -1.15 -15.09 -18.75
N ARG A 243 -2.40 -15.54 -18.88
CA ARG A 243 -3.21 -16.00 -17.74
C ARG A 243 -2.59 -17.20 -17.05
N ASP A 244 -2.28 -18.23 -17.84
CA ASP A 244 -1.72 -19.48 -17.31
C ASP A 244 -0.35 -19.24 -16.69
N ASN A 245 0.49 -18.39 -17.28
CA ASN A 245 1.77 -17.99 -16.72
C ASN A 245 1.61 -17.28 -15.36
N ALA A 246 0.62 -16.39 -15.22
CA ALA A 246 0.38 -15.71 -13.96
C ALA A 246 -0.10 -16.66 -12.85
N SER A 247 -1.05 -17.55 -13.16
CA SER A 247 -1.52 -18.58 -12.22
C SER A 247 -0.40 -19.54 -11.84
N GLU A 248 0.40 -19.99 -12.81
CA GLU A 248 1.55 -20.87 -12.55
C GLU A 248 2.59 -20.21 -11.65
N CYS A 249 2.95 -18.95 -11.90
CA CYS A 249 3.90 -18.23 -11.04
C CYS A 249 3.34 -18.00 -9.62
N CYS A 250 2.02 -17.80 -9.46
CA CYS A 250 1.39 -17.75 -8.15
C CYS A 250 1.46 -19.10 -7.42
N ASP A 251 1.18 -20.20 -8.11
CA ASP A 251 1.27 -21.54 -7.53
C ASP A 251 2.73 -21.89 -7.16
N TYR A 252 3.70 -21.50 -8.01
CA TYR A 252 5.13 -21.60 -7.70
C TYR A 252 5.48 -20.78 -6.45
N PHE A 253 5.05 -19.52 -6.37
CA PHE A 253 5.26 -18.65 -5.20
C PHE A 253 4.74 -19.29 -3.92
N ASN A 254 3.49 -19.74 -3.93
CA ASN A 254 2.82 -20.28 -2.76
C ASN A 254 3.51 -21.55 -2.26
N ARG A 255 3.94 -22.42 -3.18
CA ARG A 255 4.72 -23.62 -2.85
C ARG A 255 6.09 -23.28 -2.29
N LYS A 256 6.85 -22.38 -2.92
CA LYS A 256 8.19 -21.97 -2.45
C LYS A 256 8.12 -21.29 -1.08
N LEU A 257 7.12 -20.44 -0.85
CA LEU A 257 6.91 -19.83 0.47
C LEU A 257 6.65 -20.91 1.54
N ALA A 258 5.80 -21.90 1.24
CA ALA A 258 5.52 -23.01 2.14
C ALA A 258 6.76 -23.86 2.48
N GLU A 259 7.53 -24.23 1.46
CA GLU A 259 8.80 -24.95 1.63
C GLU A 259 9.75 -24.17 2.55
N ARG A 260 9.95 -22.87 2.29
CA ARG A 260 10.91 -22.05 3.04
C ARG A 260 10.45 -21.74 4.47
N CYS A 261 9.15 -21.56 4.72
CA CYS A 261 8.61 -21.42 6.07
C CYS A 261 8.74 -22.72 6.87
N ALA A 262 8.55 -23.90 6.25
CA ALA A 262 8.75 -25.19 6.90
C ALA A 262 10.22 -25.39 7.32
N GLU A 263 11.15 -25.06 6.41
CA GLU A 263 12.59 -25.07 6.70
C GLU A 263 12.95 -24.11 7.84
N LEU A 264 12.35 -22.92 7.87
CA LEU A 264 12.61 -21.94 8.91
C LEU A 264 12.10 -22.39 10.28
N ASN A 265 10.90 -22.97 10.32
CA ASN A 265 10.33 -23.58 11.53
C ASN A 265 11.24 -24.69 12.07
N GLN A 266 11.73 -25.58 11.18
CA GLN A 266 12.63 -26.65 11.56
C GLN A 266 13.97 -26.11 12.08
N LYS A 267 14.57 -25.12 11.40
CA LYS A 267 15.81 -24.46 11.83
C LYS A 267 15.70 -23.90 13.25
N TYR A 268 14.65 -23.14 13.56
CA TYR A 268 14.51 -22.53 14.88
C TYR A 268 14.11 -23.52 15.97
N LYS A 269 13.40 -24.60 15.61
CA LYS A 269 13.18 -25.75 16.49
C LYS A 269 14.50 -26.40 16.90
N ASP A 270 15.41 -26.64 15.94
CA ASP A 270 16.73 -27.23 16.21
C ASP A 270 17.62 -26.30 17.06
N LEU A 271 17.47 -24.99 16.88
CA LEU A 271 18.12 -23.97 17.71
C LEU A 271 17.49 -23.77 19.10
N HIS A 272 16.38 -24.47 19.40
CA HIS A 272 15.62 -24.31 20.65
C HIS A 272 15.15 -22.87 20.90
N ILE A 273 14.88 -22.12 19.84
CA ILE A 273 14.33 -20.75 19.90
C ILE A 273 12.84 -20.85 19.56
N PRO A 274 11.92 -20.61 20.51
CA PRO A 274 10.49 -20.77 20.26
C PRO A 274 10.00 -19.71 19.28
N ILE A 275 9.46 -20.12 18.14
CA ILE A 275 8.77 -19.23 17.21
C ILE A 275 7.43 -19.83 16.82
N ASN A 276 6.49 -18.96 16.49
CA ASN A 276 5.20 -19.29 15.89
C ASN A 276 5.20 -18.69 14.49
N LEU A 277 5.42 -19.50 13.46
CA LEU A 277 5.41 -19.06 12.06
C LEU A 277 4.36 -19.88 11.29
N TYR A 278 3.32 -19.19 10.85
CA TYR A 278 2.22 -19.77 10.08
C TYR A 278 2.15 -19.15 8.68
N ILE A 279 1.62 -19.92 7.75
CA ILE A 279 1.17 -19.41 6.46
C ILE A 279 -0.35 -19.32 6.49
N ASP A 280 -0.86 -18.18 6.05
CA ASP A 280 -2.26 -18.09 5.66
C ASP A 280 -2.40 -18.40 4.17
N ASP A 281 -3.06 -19.52 3.86
CA ASP A 281 -3.40 -19.90 2.49
C ASP A 281 -4.63 -19.11 2.02
N ILE A 282 -4.40 -17.84 1.72
CA ILE A 282 -5.41 -16.93 1.21
C ILE A 282 -5.80 -17.26 -0.23
N ASN A 283 -4.91 -17.88 -1.01
CA ASN A 283 -5.17 -18.32 -2.37
C ASN A 283 -6.36 -19.30 -2.43
N THR A 284 -6.36 -20.31 -1.56
CA THR A 284 -7.45 -21.29 -1.50
C THR A 284 -8.78 -20.62 -1.16
N ASP A 285 -8.80 -19.70 -0.19
CA ASP A 285 -10.03 -18.98 0.18
C ASP A 285 -10.51 -18.05 -0.94
N PHE A 286 -9.58 -17.34 -1.57
CA PHE A 286 -9.86 -16.48 -2.70
C PHE A 286 -10.46 -17.28 -3.86
N LYS A 287 -9.86 -18.42 -4.25
CA LYS A 287 -10.40 -19.32 -5.28
C LYS A 287 -11.78 -19.85 -4.91
N LYS A 288 -11.99 -20.23 -3.65
CA LYS A 288 -13.29 -20.71 -3.16
C LYS A 288 -14.39 -19.67 -3.36
N ILE A 289 -14.13 -18.41 -2.98
CA ILE A 289 -15.07 -17.30 -3.17
C ILE A 289 -15.25 -17.02 -4.66
N TYR A 290 -14.15 -16.96 -5.42
CA TYR A 290 -14.17 -16.71 -6.85
C TYR A 290 -15.03 -17.74 -7.58
N ASP A 291 -14.86 -19.04 -7.32
CA ASP A 291 -15.60 -20.10 -8.00
C ASP A 291 -17.08 -20.18 -7.59
N ASN A 292 -17.43 -19.63 -6.42
CA ASN A 292 -18.79 -19.68 -5.85
C ASN A 292 -19.32 -18.29 -5.44
N PRO A 293 -19.30 -17.29 -6.34
CA PRO A 293 -19.46 -15.87 -5.97
C PRO A 293 -20.80 -15.58 -5.28
N GLU A 294 -21.88 -16.21 -5.74
CA GLU A 294 -23.24 -16.01 -5.23
C GLU A 294 -23.39 -16.45 -3.77
N GLN A 295 -22.62 -17.45 -3.32
CA GLN A 295 -22.65 -17.91 -1.91
C GLN A 295 -22.06 -16.87 -0.94
N TYR A 296 -21.28 -15.93 -1.47
CA TYR A 296 -20.55 -14.93 -0.70
C TYR A 296 -21.11 -13.51 -0.88
N GLY A 297 -22.19 -13.37 -1.65
CA GLY A 297 -22.84 -12.09 -1.94
C GLY A 297 -22.32 -11.38 -3.21
N PHE A 298 -21.54 -12.06 -4.04
CA PHE A 298 -21.04 -11.52 -5.30
C PHE A 298 -21.89 -11.96 -6.50
N ASP A 299 -21.95 -11.11 -7.51
CA ASP A 299 -22.65 -11.40 -8.76
C ASP A 299 -21.69 -12.12 -9.73
N LYS A 300 -22.07 -13.33 -10.14
CA LYS A 300 -21.28 -14.16 -11.06
C LYS A 300 -21.02 -13.46 -12.40
N SER A 301 -21.93 -12.60 -12.87
CA SER A 301 -21.76 -11.84 -14.11
C SER A 301 -20.70 -10.74 -14.02
N LYS A 302 -20.38 -10.28 -12.81
CA LYS A 302 -19.40 -9.23 -12.52
C LYS A 302 -18.02 -9.77 -12.10
N GLN A 303 -17.89 -11.09 -11.95
CA GLN A 303 -16.70 -11.78 -11.44
C GLN A 303 -15.38 -11.36 -12.11
N LYS A 304 -15.40 -11.00 -13.40
CA LYS A 304 -14.20 -10.62 -14.17
C LYS A 304 -14.16 -9.14 -14.53
N THR A 305 -15.08 -8.35 -14.00
CA THR A 305 -15.27 -6.95 -14.36
C THR A 305 -14.78 -6.06 -13.22
N PRO A 306 -13.85 -5.12 -13.47
CA PRO A 306 -13.47 -4.13 -12.48
C PRO A 306 -14.58 -3.11 -12.28
N PHE A 307 -14.97 -2.84 -11.03
CA PHE A 307 -16.02 -1.85 -10.75
C PHE A 307 -15.66 -0.46 -11.28
N THR A 308 -14.43 0.02 -11.07
CA THR A 308 -13.94 1.34 -11.52
C THR A 308 -13.89 1.56 -13.04
N SER A 309 -14.21 0.52 -13.82
CA SER A 309 -14.34 0.57 -15.28
C SER A 309 -15.76 0.28 -15.78
N SER A 310 -16.69 0.02 -14.85
CA SER A 310 -18.08 -0.31 -15.16
C SER A 310 -18.93 0.92 -15.42
N GLU A 311 -20.02 0.77 -16.18
CA GLU A 311 -21.04 1.82 -16.31
C GLU A 311 -21.67 2.20 -14.97
N GLN A 312 -21.74 1.25 -14.03
CA GLN A 312 -22.28 1.49 -12.69
C GLN A 312 -21.43 2.52 -11.94
N PHE A 313 -20.10 2.45 -12.05
CA PHE A 313 -19.22 3.40 -11.37
C PHE A 313 -19.42 4.84 -11.87
N GLU A 314 -19.65 5.04 -13.16
CA GLU A 314 -19.94 6.39 -13.68
C GLU A 314 -21.31 6.89 -13.21
N LYS A 315 -22.33 6.03 -13.18
CA LYS A 315 -23.66 6.38 -12.63
C LYS A 315 -23.60 6.70 -11.14
N ASP A 316 -22.83 5.95 -10.36
CA ASP A 316 -22.72 6.13 -8.91
C ASP A 316 -22.06 7.46 -8.55
N LYS A 317 -21.17 8.00 -9.38
CA LYS A 317 -20.59 9.34 -9.20
C LYS A 317 -21.63 10.46 -9.30
N GLU A 318 -22.71 10.24 -10.04
CA GLU A 318 -23.79 11.21 -10.21
C GLU A 318 -24.82 11.11 -9.07
N ASN A 319 -24.73 10.09 -8.21
CA ASN A 319 -25.63 9.94 -7.08
C ASN A 319 -25.30 10.95 -5.97
N PRO A 320 -26.21 11.90 -5.64
CA PRO A 320 -25.94 12.95 -4.67
C PRO A 320 -25.79 12.43 -3.24
N GLU A 321 -26.40 11.30 -2.90
CA GLU A 321 -26.26 10.67 -1.58
C GLU A 321 -24.86 10.06 -1.43
N TYR A 322 -24.40 9.32 -2.45
CA TYR A 322 -23.07 8.73 -2.46
C TYR A 322 -21.97 9.80 -2.51
N GLU A 323 -22.18 10.89 -3.27
CA GLU A 323 -21.22 12.00 -3.30
C GLU A 323 -21.11 12.70 -1.94
N LYS A 324 -22.24 12.91 -1.26
CA LYS A 324 -22.33 13.56 0.05
C LYS A 324 -21.61 12.75 1.13
N ASP A 325 -21.86 11.45 1.17
CA ASP A 325 -21.32 10.56 2.21
C ASP A 325 -20.02 9.85 1.78
N LYS A 326 -19.50 10.18 0.58
CA LYS A 326 -18.27 9.64 -0.02
C LYS A 326 -18.28 8.11 -0.12
N LEU A 327 -19.43 7.59 -0.56
CA LEU A 327 -19.67 6.15 -0.69
C LEU A 327 -19.35 5.67 -2.12
N SER A 328 -18.97 4.41 -2.21
CA SER A 328 -18.81 3.68 -3.47
C SER A 328 -19.14 2.21 -3.20
N PRO A 329 -20.43 1.84 -3.10
CA PRO A 329 -20.83 0.54 -2.54
C PRO A 329 -20.34 -0.67 -3.37
N ALA A 330 -20.13 -0.50 -4.69
CA ALA A 330 -19.59 -1.55 -5.57
C ALA A 330 -20.37 -2.88 -5.49
N ASP A 331 -21.70 -2.81 -5.38
CA ASP A 331 -22.57 -3.94 -5.08
C ASP A 331 -22.34 -5.16 -5.99
N GLY A 332 -21.99 -6.28 -5.37
CA GLY A 332 -21.79 -7.56 -6.01
C GLY A 332 -20.50 -7.69 -6.84
N TYR A 333 -19.62 -6.67 -6.84
CA TYR A 333 -18.31 -6.75 -7.47
C TYR A 333 -17.27 -7.36 -6.55
N MET A 334 -16.42 -8.25 -7.09
CA MET A 334 -15.27 -8.80 -6.36
C MET A 334 -14.02 -7.91 -6.47
N PHE A 335 -13.90 -7.16 -7.57
CA PHE A 335 -12.72 -6.37 -7.90
C PHE A 335 -13.08 -4.89 -8.03
N TRP A 336 -12.35 -4.05 -7.30
CA TRP A 336 -12.46 -2.60 -7.37
C TRP A 336 -11.86 -2.07 -8.67
N ASP A 337 -10.62 -2.44 -8.94
CA ASP A 337 -9.92 -2.17 -10.19
C ASP A 337 -9.43 -3.47 -10.84
N ASP A 338 -8.49 -3.38 -11.78
CA ASP A 338 -8.09 -4.54 -12.56
C ASP A 338 -7.33 -5.60 -11.75
N VAL A 339 -6.94 -5.32 -10.50
CA VAL A 339 -6.23 -6.26 -9.61
C VAL A 339 -6.68 -6.22 -8.16
N HIS A 340 -7.16 -5.09 -7.65
CA HIS A 340 -7.47 -4.92 -6.23
C HIS A 340 -8.89 -5.38 -5.89
N PRO A 341 -9.09 -6.05 -4.74
CA PRO A 341 -10.42 -6.45 -4.28
C PRO A 341 -11.30 -5.27 -3.86
N THR A 342 -12.62 -5.45 -3.93
CA THR A 342 -13.57 -4.55 -3.24
C THR A 342 -13.51 -4.72 -1.73
N GLU A 343 -14.07 -3.77 -0.99
CA GLU A 343 -14.24 -3.81 0.46
C GLU A 343 -14.99 -5.07 0.89
N ASP A 344 -16.03 -5.46 0.15
CA ASP A 344 -16.77 -6.70 0.40
C ASP A 344 -15.89 -7.94 0.26
N MET A 345 -14.99 -7.96 -0.73
CA MET A 345 -14.04 -9.06 -0.88
C MET A 345 -12.98 -9.05 0.22
N HIS A 346 -12.47 -7.88 0.60
CA HIS A 346 -11.60 -7.72 1.77
C HIS A 346 -12.27 -8.19 3.07
N ASN A 347 -13.56 -7.90 3.23
CA ASN A 347 -14.39 -8.34 4.35
C ASN A 347 -14.46 -9.85 4.43
N ARG A 348 -14.84 -10.53 3.34
CA ARG A 348 -14.94 -12.00 3.32
C ARG A 348 -13.61 -12.67 3.63
N LEU A 349 -12.52 -12.17 3.07
CA LEU A 349 -11.18 -12.67 3.35
C LEU A 349 -10.77 -12.41 4.82
N GLY A 350 -11.06 -11.22 5.35
CA GLY A 350 -10.79 -10.87 6.75
C GLY A 350 -11.59 -11.71 7.75
N GLU A 351 -12.86 -12.02 7.44
CA GLU A 351 -13.69 -12.93 8.24
C GLU A 351 -13.10 -14.34 8.29
N ILE A 352 -12.71 -14.90 7.13
CA ILE A 352 -12.11 -16.24 7.09
C ILE A 352 -10.77 -16.26 7.83
N PHE A 353 -9.92 -15.24 7.63
CA PHE A 353 -8.67 -15.07 8.35
C PHE A 353 -8.88 -15.06 9.87
N LYS A 354 -9.83 -14.26 10.35
CA LYS A 354 -10.19 -14.19 11.78
C LYS A 354 -10.57 -15.56 12.33
N GLU A 355 -11.43 -16.29 11.61
CA GLU A 355 -11.90 -17.61 12.03
C GLU A 355 -10.77 -18.66 12.07
N LYS A 356 -9.79 -18.60 11.16
CA LYS A 356 -8.62 -19.48 11.17
C LYS A 356 -7.73 -19.27 12.39
N PHE A 357 -7.50 -18.02 12.78
CA PHE A 357 -6.49 -17.67 13.77
C PHE A 357 -7.02 -17.46 15.20
N ARG A 358 -8.34 -17.35 15.39
CA ARG A 358 -8.94 -17.23 16.74
C ARG A 358 -8.67 -18.40 17.68
N SER A 359 -8.40 -19.60 17.15
CA SER A 359 -8.06 -20.78 17.96
C SER A 359 -6.57 -20.93 18.25
N ILE A 360 -5.72 -20.13 17.60
CA ILE A 360 -4.26 -20.17 17.73
C ILE A 360 -3.79 -19.11 18.71
N PHE A 361 -4.32 -17.89 18.57
CA PHE A 361 -3.91 -16.73 19.34
C PHE A 361 -4.99 -16.30 20.34
N GLU A 362 -4.55 -16.00 21.56
CA GLU A 362 -5.35 -15.37 22.60
C GLU A 362 -4.96 -13.89 22.63
N PHE A 363 -5.84 -13.02 22.13
CA PHE A 363 -5.59 -11.58 22.12
C PHE A 363 -5.92 -10.96 23.48
N ASN A 364 -5.04 -10.11 23.96
CA ASN A 364 -5.22 -9.30 25.17
C ASN A 364 -5.04 -7.82 24.83
N PRO A 365 -5.75 -6.90 25.50
CA PRO A 365 -5.55 -5.48 25.26
C PRO A 365 -4.12 -5.06 25.61
N PRO A 366 -3.51 -4.13 24.85
CA PRO A 366 -2.20 -3.59 25.18
C PRO A 366 -2.25 -2.91 26.56
N GLN A 367 -1.25 -3.20 27.41
CA GLN A 367 -1.14 -2.53 28.71
C GLN A 367 -0.70 -1.07 28.53
N LYS A 368 -1.27 -0.18 29.35
CA LYS A 368 -0.88 1.23 29.37
C LYS A 368 0.59 1.37 29.72
N THR A 369 1.34 2.08 28.89
CA THR A 369 2.76 2.36 29.15
C THR A 369 2.91 3.77 29.69
N ALA A 370 3.85 3.99 30.63
CA ALA A 370 4.10 5.32 31.21
C ALA A 370 4.59 6.36 30.17
N LYS A 371 4.93 5.91 28.95
CA LYS A 371 5.28 6.71 27.77
C LYS A 371 4.20 6.61 26.69
N SER A 372 2.91 6.56 27.06
CA SER A 372 1.82 6.73 26.08
C SER A 372 2.13 7.98 25.26
N CYS A 373 2.16 7.87 23.93
CA CYS A 373 2.54 8.98 23.09
C CYS A 373 1.49 10.08 23.26
N LYS A 374 1.86 11.19 23.92
CA LYS A 374 0.98 12.36 24.08
C LYS A 374 0.48 12.84 22.71
N GLU A 375 1.32 12.69 21.68
CA GLU A 375 0.99 12.93 20.26
C GLU A 375 -0.12 12.01 19.73
N ASP A 376 -0.12 10.72 20.06
CA ASP A 376 -1.13 9.76 19.57
C ASP A 376 -2.50 9.95 20.26
N TYR A 377 -2.47 10.33 21.55
CA TYR A 377 -3.67 10.73 22.29
C TYR A 377 -4.25 12.06 21.76
N ASP A 378 -3.39 12.99 21.38
CA ASP A 378 -3.80 14.25 20.74
C ASP A 378 -4.37 14.02 19.32
N ILE A 379 -3.92 12.99 18.59
CA ILE A 379 -4.50 12.55 17.31
C ILE A 379 -5.92 11.99 17.49
N LEU A 380 -6.16 11.17 18.51
CA LEU A 380 -7.52 10.71 18.89
C LEU A 380 -8.47 11.89 19.16
N CYS A 381 -7.98 12.92 19.84
CA CYS A 381 -8.76 14.10 20.17
C CYS A 381 -9.00 15.04 18.96
N LYS A 382 -8.10 15.09 17.97
CA LYS A 382 -8.18 15.98 16.81
C LYS A 382 -9.00 15.42 15.64
N ASN A 383 -8.99 14.10 15.45
CA ASN A 383 -9.67 13.44 14.32
C ASN A 383 -11.20 13.29 14.49
N SER A 384 -11.78 13.88 15.53
CA SER A 384 -13.22 13.96 15.78
C SER A 384 -13.92 15.11 15.02
N PHE A 385 -13.18 15.91 14.22
CA PHE A 385 -13.75 16.95 13.36
C PHE A 385 -13.25 16.80 11.91
N PHE A 386 -14.18 16.56 11.00
CA PHE A 386 -13.92 16.49 9.55
C PHE A 386 -13.67 17.87 8.96
N ALA A 387 -12.59 18.02 8.20
CA ALA A 387 -12.52 18.90 7.05
C ALA A 387 -11.42 18.38 6.11
N GLU A 388 -11.72 18.21 4.82
CA GLU A 388 -10.86 18.72 3.73
C GLU A 388 -11.43 18.45 2.32
N GLU A 389 -10.77 19.12 1.37
CA GLU A 389 -11.26 19.75 0.15
C GLU A 389 -11.55 18.82 -1.04
N LYS A 390 -12.33 19.38 -1.99
CA LYS A 390 -12.83 18.75 -3.20
C LYS A 390 -11.83 18.84 -4.35
N ALA A 391 -11.62 17.75 -5.07
CA ALA A 391 -11.11 17.78 -6.43
C ALA A 391 -11.93 16.83 -7.34
N LYS A 392 -12.20 17.26 -8.58
CA LYS A 392 -13.11 16.59 -9.54
C LYS A 392 -12.34 15.61 -10.45
N PRO A 393 -12.92 14.46 -10.83
CA PRO A 393 -12.29 13.49 -11.74
C PRO A 393 -12.40 13.89 -13.22
N ILE A 394 -11.37 13.58 -14.02
CA ILE A 394 -11.27 13.89 -15.47
C ILE A 394 -10.82 12.64 -16.26
N PRO A 395 -11.26 12.44 -17.53
CA PRO A 395 -11.00 11.22 -18.31
C PRO A 395 -9.53 11.06 -18.78
N ARG A 396 -9.14 9.82 -19.08
CA ARG A 396 -7.79 9.45 -19.59
C ARG A 396 -7.55 10.00 -21.00
N VAL A 397 -6.43 10.71 -21.19
CA VAL A 397 -6.00 11.27 -22.50
C VAL A 397 -4.56 10.82 -22.79
N LYS A 398 -4.21 10.52 -24.04
CA LYS A 398 -2.81 10.22 -24.39
C LYS A 398 -2.00 11.53 -24.35
N LEU A 399 -0.78 11.49 -23.80
CA LEU A 399 0.14 12.63 -23.86
C LEU A 399 0.40 13.05 -25.32
N PRO A 400 0.49 14.36 -25.61
CA PRO A 400 1.00 14.85 -26.88
C PRO A 400 2.37 14.26 -27.24
N ASP A 401 2.60 14.00 -28.53
CA ASP A 401 3.78 13.27 -29.00
C ASP A 401 5.09 14.07 -28.77
N ASP A 402 5.04 15.40 -28.82
CA ASP A 402 6.16 16.30 -28.52
C ASP A 402 6.56 16.28 -27.04
N ILE A 403 5.57 16.27 -26.13
CA ILE A 403 5.80 16.08 -24.69
C ILE A 403 6.39 14.68 -24.44
N THR A 404 5.87 13.66 -25.12
CA THR A 404 6.39 12.28 -25.02
C THR A 404 7.85 12.20 -25.42
N GLN A 405 8.22 12.84 -26.54
CA GLN A 405 9.61 12.89 -27.00
C GLN A 405 10.54 13.56 -25.99
N ILE A 406 10.14 14.71 -25.41
CA ILE A 406 10.93 15.39 -24.38
C ILE A 406 11.14 14.47 -23.16
N LEU A 407 10.09 13.77 -22.73
CA LEU A 407 10.17 12.83 -21.60
C LEU A 407 11.04 11.61 -21.87
N ASP A 408 11.12 11.13 -23.12
CA ASP A 408 12.03 10.06 -23.52
C ASP A 408 13.49 10.53 -23.53
N GLU A 409 13.76 11.71 -24.09
CA GLU A 409 15.11 12.32 -24.08
C GLU A 409 15.60 12.60 -22.65
N MET A 410 14.71 13.12 -21.79
CA MET A 410 15.00 13.30 -20.36
C MET A 410 15.31 11.97 -19.66
N HIS A 411 14.63 10.89 -20.03
CA HIS A 411 14.81 9.58 -19.40
C HIS A 411 16.16 8.97 -19.74
N GLU A 412 16.56 8.99 -21.02
CA GLU A 412 17.88 8.52 -21.45
C GLU A 412 18.99 9.31 -20.76
N HIS A 413 18.86 10.65 -20.69
CA HIS A 413 19.83 11.47 -19.97
C HIS A 413 19.91 11.13 -18.48
N ALA A 414 18.77 10.86 -17.85
CA ALA A 414 18.72 10.45 -16.44
C ALA A 414 19.40 9.09 -16.21
N LYS A 415 19.24 8.15 -17.15
CA LYS A 415 19.90 6.83 -17.13
C LYS A 415 21.42 6.95 -17.20
N GLU A 416 21.94 7.73 -18.15
CA GLU A 416 23.39 8.02 -18.26
C GLU A 416 23.97 8.61 -16.96
N MET A 417 23.17 9.43 -16.25
CA MET A 417 23.59 10.02 -14.97
C MET A 417 23.60 9.01 -13.83
N CYS A 418 22.68 8.04 -13.79
CA CYS A 418 22.67 6.95 -12.81
C CYS A 418 23.86 6.00 -12.98
N GLU A 419 24.36 5.81 -14.20
CA GLU A 419 25.51 4.94 -14.51
C GLU A 419 26.88 5.59 -14.16
N SER A 420 26.88 6.87 -13.81
CA SER A 420 28.08 7.62 -13.43
C SER A 420 28.67 7.14 -12.10
N SER A 421 30.00 7.18 -11.94
CA SER A 421 30.65 6.94 -10.63
C SER A 421 30.54 8.11 -9.66
N ASP A 422 30.08 9.27 -10.13
CA ASP A 422 29.87 10.48 -9.32
C ASP A 422 28.52 10.43 -8.58
N ALA A 423 28.58 10.52 -7.24
CA ALA A 423 27.40 10.42 -6.37
C ALA A 423 26.39 11.57 -6.54
N ILE A 424 26.81 12.74 -7.01
CA ILE A 424 25.92 13.87 -7.25
C ILE A 424 25.20 13.68 -8.59
N ARG A 425 25.89 13.16 -9.61
CA ARG A 425 25.29 12.75 -10.88
C ARG A 425 24.27 11.62 -10.67
N GLN A 426 24.60 10.61 -9.86
CA GLN A 426 23.67 9.54 -9.51
C GLN A 426 22.40 10.10 -8.85
N LYS A 427 22.54 10.96 -7.83
CA LYS A 427 21.40 11.63 -7.18
C LYS A 427 20.57 12.47 -8.15
N LYS A 428 21.22 13.13 -9.12
CA LYS A 428 20.55 13.92 -10.15
C LYS A 428 19.79 13.05 -11.15
N GLY A 429 20.38 11.93 -11.57
CA GLY A 429 19.74 10.92 -12.40
C GLY A 429 18.51 10.32 -11.70
N ASP A 430 18.65 9.91 -10.44
CA ASP A 430 17.54 9.38 -9.63
C ASP A 430 16.41 10.40 -9.47
N LEU A 431 16.75 11.67 -9.24
CA LEU A 431 15.78 12.77 -9.11
C LEU A 431 15.00 12.99 -10.41
N LEU A 432 15.68 12.96 -11.56
CA LEU A 432 15.04 13.12 -12.87
C LEU A 432 14.19 11.92 -13.24
N LYS A 433 14.67 10.69 -13.02
CA LYS A 433 13.89 9.47 -13.21
C LYS A 433 12.56 9.58 -12.44
N ARG A 434 12.62 9.95 -11.16
CA ARG A 434 11.43 10.15 -10.30
C ARG A 434 10.45 11.20 -10.84
N LEU A 435 10.97 12.34 -11.31
CA LEU A 435 10.17 13.40 -11.90
C LEU A 435 9.47 12.97 -13.20
N ILE A 436 10.18 12.24 -14.08
CA ILE A 436 9.63 11.75 -15.36
C ILE A 436 8.48 10.76 -15.12
N PHE A 437 8.60 9.88 -14.15
CA PHE A 437 7.50 8.98 -13.79
C PHE A 437 6.29 9.73 -13.31
N ALA A 438 6.49 10.78 -12.48
CA ALA A 438 5.37 11.58 -12.03
C ALA A 438 4.57 12.10 -13.24
N PHE A 439 5.26 12.65 -14.25
CA PHE A 439 4.61 13.10 -15.49
C PHE A 439 3.90 11.98 -16.25
N ARG A 440 4.53 10.80 -16.37
CA ARG A 440 3.94 9.66 -17.09
C ARG A 440 2.74 9.04 -16.36
N SER A 441 2.68 9.13 -15.03
CA SER A 441 1.57 8.58 -14.24
C SER A 441 0.28 9.42 -14.28
N HIS A 442 0.34 10.67 -14.73
CA HIS A 442 -0.83 11.55 -14.86
C HIS A 442 -1.71 11.26 -16.09
N ASN A 443 -1.45 10.18 -16.85
CA ASN A 443 -2.30 9.73 -17.96
C ASN A 443 -2.75 10.87 -18.90
N GLY A 444 -1.79 11.75 -19.27
CA GLY A 444 -2.00 12.87 -20.20
C GLY A 444 -2.75 14.08 -19.66
N ASN A 445 -3.00 14.17 -18.34
CA ASN A 445 -3.54 15.39 -17.74
C ASN A 445 -2.47 16.50 -17.70
N LEU A 446 -2.53 17.41 -18.66
CA LEU A 446 -1.55 18.49 -18.81
C LEU A 446 -1.62 19.53 -17.68
N GLU A 447 -2.77 19.73 -17.05
CA GLU A 447 -2.92 20.67 -15.92
C GLU A 447 -2.19 20.15 -14.68
N GLU A 448 -2.40 18.88 -14.34
CA GLU A 448 -1.69 18.20 -13.24
C GLU A 448 -0.18 18.11 -13.53
N ILE A 449 0.21 17.82 -14.78
CA ILE A 449 1.61 17.82 -15.18
C ILE A 449 2.23 19.21 -15.00
N HIS A 450 1.54 20.28 -15.41
CA HIS A 450 2.01 21.65 -15.21
C HIS A 450 2.15 21.99 -13.72
N GLU A 451 1.22 21.54 -12.89
CA GLU A 451 1.30 21.68 -11.42
C GLU A 451 2.52 20.95 -10.85
N VAL A 452 2.77 19.70 -11.24
CA VAL A 452 3.95 18.95 -10.79
C VAL A 452 5.25 19.65 -11.22
N ILE A 453 5.33 20.16 -12.45
CA ILE A 453 6.49 20.93 -12.92
C ILE A 453 6.67 22.20 -12.09
N SER A 454 5.59 22.94 -11.84
CA SER A 454 5.61 24.20 -11.08
C SER A 454 6.08 23.97 -9.65
N THR A 455 5.52 22.95 -8.98
CA THR A 455 5.87 22.58 -7.61
C THR A 455 7.31 22.06 -7.52
N PHE A 456 7.77 21.29 -8.52
CA PHE A 456 9.17 20.86 -8.63
C PHE A 456 10.14 22.04 -8.66
N LYS A 457 9.83 23.06 -9.46
CA LYS A 457 10.65 24.27 -9.58
C LYS A 457 10.64 25.13 -8.32
N LEU A 458 9.59 25.06 -7.51
CA LEU A 458 9.51 25.72 -6.21
C LEU A 458 10.30 24.98 -5.12
N ASN A 459 10.60 23.69 -5.31
CA ASN A 459 11.41 22.94 -4.35
C ASN A 459 12.90 23.31 -4.45
N THR A 460 13.34 24.18 -3.54
CA THR A 460 14.72 24.68 -3.48
C THR A 460 15.77 23.57 -3.32
N HIS A 461 15.45 22.45 -2.65
CA HIS A 461 16.36 21.33 -2.49
C HIS A 461 16.53 20.54 -3.79
N ALA A 462 15.43 20.23 -4.48
CA ALA A 462 15.44 19.55 -5.77
C ALA A 462 16.12 20.42 -6.84
N MET A 463 15.79 21.71 -6.90
CA MET A 463 16.41 22.65 -7.84
C MET A 463 17.91 22.84 -7.58
N LYS A 464 18.35 22.75 -6.31
CA LYS A 464 19.79 22.72 -5.98
C LYS A 464 20.50 21.48 -6.53
N ILE A 465 19.82 20.35 -6.67
CA ILE A 465 20.38 19.13 -7.29
C ILE A 465 20.35 19.25 -8.83
N ILE A 466 19.28 19.84 -9.39
CA ILE A 466 19.07 19.97 -10.84
C ILE A 466 19.92 21.04 -11.51
N GLY A 467 20.29 22.10 -10.79
CA GLY A 467 20.88 23.31 -11.38
C GLY A 467 22.00 23.05 -12.40
N THR A 468 22.01 23.84 -13.47
CA THR A 468 22.84 23.67 -14.69
C THR A 468 24.36 23.60 -14.42
N HIS A 469 24.82 24.04 -13.25
CA HIS A 469 26.26 24.13 -12.91
C HIS A 469 26.73 23.23 -11.76
N GLN A 470 25.88 22.35 -11.24
CA GLN A 470 26.21 21.55 -10.05
C GLN A 470 27.04 20.30 -10.37
N ASN A 471 27.13 19.87 -11.64
CA ASN A 471 27.91 18.70 -12.09
C ASN A 471 28.46 18.85 -13.52
N PRO A 472 29.50 19.68 -13.73
CA PRO A 472 30.14 19.77 -15.04
C PRO A 472 30.93 18.50 -15.39
N ILE A 473 30.73 17.97 -16.59
CA ILE A 473 31.61 16.96 -17.18
C ILE A 473 32.80 17.69 -17.78
N TYR A 474 34.01 17.30 -17.39
CA TYR A 474 35.23 17.78 -18.01
C TYR A 474 35.65 16.80 -19.10
N ASP A 475 35.50 17.21 -20.37
CA ASP A 475 36.07 16.51 -21.51
C ASP A 475 37.35 17.24 -21.92
N PHE A 476 38.49 16.55 -21.88
CA PHE A 476 39.80 17.12 -22.21
C PHE A 476 39.86 17.70 -23.64
N PHE A 477 39.03 17.19 -24.56
CA PHE A 477 39.02 17.59 -25.96
C PHE A 477 37.92 18.60 -26.31
N VAL A 478 36.86 18.72 -25.50
CA VAL A 478 35.66 19.52 -25.83
C VAL A 478 35.33 20.60 -24.77
N GLY A 479 36.04 20.62 -23.64
CA GLY A 479 35.80 21.57 -22.55
C GLY A 479 34.65 21.19 -21.61
N LYS A 480 34.20 22.15 -20.79
CA LYS A 480 33.19 21.96 -19.75
C LYS A 480 31.81 21.71 -20.36
N LYS A 481 31.30 20.47 -20.30
CA LYS A 481 29.88 20.15 -20.61
C LYS A 481 29.04 20.28 -19.34
N THR A 482 28.10 21.22 -19.31
CA THR A 482 27.10 21.36 -18.25
C THR A 482 25.91 20.41 -18.50
N THR A 483 25.30 19.91 -17.43
CA THR A 483 24.13 19.03 -17.53
C THR A 483 22.88 19.87 -17.80
N ARG A 484 22.20 19.62 -18.93
CA ARG A 484 21.06 20.40 -19.47
C ARG A 484 19.72 20.13 -18.75
N SER A 485 19.75 19.56 -17.56
CA SER A 485 18.54 19.06 -16.90
C SER A 485 17.55 20.17 -16.55
N GLU A 486 18.03 21.35 -16.13
CA GLU A 486 17.20 22.53 -15.88
C GLU A 486 16.59 23.08 -17.18
N ASP A 487 17.38 23.14 -18.25
CA ASP A 487 16.93 23.56 -19.58
C ASP A 487 15.83 22.64 -20.11
N THR A 488 15.98 21.33 -19.89
CA THR A 488 15.03 20.32 -20.38
C THR A 488 13.72 20.34 -19.58
N ILE A 489 13.77 20.56 -18.27
CA ILE A 489 12.57 20.78 -17.44
C ILE A 489 11.85 22.07 -17.87
N THR A 490 12.60 23.13 -18.18
CA THR A 490 12.03 24.39 -18.68
C THR A 490 11.40 24.22 -20.05
N LEU A 491 12.03 23.46 -20.95
CA LEU A 491 11.46 23.11 -22.26
C LEU A 491 10.15 22.32 -22.10
N LEU A 492 10.11 21.33 -21.21
CA LEU A 492 8.92 20.56 -20.90
C LEU A 492 7.78 21.45 -20.39
N GLU A 493 8.06 22.35 -19.43
CA GLU A 493 7.09 23.30 -18.88
C GLU A 493 6.47 24.17 -19.98
N ASN A 494 7.31 24.74 -20.84
CA ASN A 494 6.86 25.62 -21.92
C ASN A 494 5.99 24.85 -22.93
N THR A 495 6.36 23.60 -23.22
CA THR A 495 5.60 22.74 -24.14
C THR A 495 4.24 22.37 -23.54
N VAL A 496 4.19 21.95 -22.27
CA VAL A 496 2.94 21.69 -21.55
C VAL A 496 2.04 22.93 -21.51
N ARG A 497 2.61 24.11 -21.21
CA ARG A 497 1.87 25.37 -21.20
C ARG A 497 1.29 25.71 -22.57
N ALA A 498 2.03 25.51 -23.64
CA ALA A 498 1.56 25.76 -25.00
C ALA A 498 0.33 24.91 -25.36
N HIS A 499 0.25 23.67 -24.85
CA HIS A 499 -0.93 22.81 -25.03
C HIS A 499 -2.12 23.17 -24.12
N LEU A 500 -1.88 23.88 -23.01
CA LEU A 500 -2.93 24.37 -22.10
C LEU A 500 -3.53 25.72 -22.53
N GLU A 501 -2.86 26.47 -23.40
CA GLU A 501 -3.37 27.75 -23.90
C GLU A 501 -4.53 27.52 -24.91
N PRO A 502 -5.68 28.22 -24.77
CA PRO A 502 -6.76 28.12 -25.74
C PRO A 502 -6.31 28.66 -27.11
N ALA A 503 -6.69 27.97 -28.18
CA ALA A 503 -6.27 28.20 -29.57
C ALA A 503 -6.63 29.57 -30.20
N THR A 504 -6.99 30.59 -29.42
CA THR A 504 -7.49 31.90 -29.88
C THR A 504 -6.44 33.01 -29.98
N LYS A 505 -5.15 32.68 -30.09
CA LYS A 505 -4.08 33.69 -30.32
C LYS A 505 -3.13 33.39 -31.49
N GLN A 506 -3.54 32.56 -32.44
CA GLN A 506 -2.87 32.41 -33.75
C GLN A 506 -3.71 33.01 -34.89
N MET A 507 -4.36 34.16 -34.69
CA MET A 507 -4.82 35.01 -35.80
C MET A 507 -4.81 36.48 -35.39
N SER A 508 -3.62 37.04 -35.26
CA SER A 508 -3.41 38.49 -35.39
C SER A 508 -2.13 38.67 -36.19
N ILE A 509 -2.31 39.12 -37.44
CA ILE A 509 -1.29 39.45 -38.44
C ILE A 509 -0.32 40.50 -37.89
#